data_AF-A0A6A6E0Y9-F1
#
_entry.id   AF-A0A6A6E0Y9-F1
#
_cell.length_a   1.000
_cell.length_b   1.000
_cell.length_c   1.000
_cell.angle_alpha   90.00
_cell.angle_beta   90.00
_cell.angle_gamma   90.00
#
_symmetry.space_group_name_H-M   'P 1'
#
loop_
_entity.id
_entity.type
_entity.pdbx_description
1 polymer ?
#
loop_
_entity_poly.entity_id
_entity_poly.type
_entity_poly.pdbx_seq_one_letter_code
_entity_poly.pdbx_strand_id
1 'polypeptide(L)' 'LLRRLPFQRLVREIIKDSNNDLRVQATALNALQEAAEAFLVNVFESLAVNLSAIHAKRVTIQSKNL' A
#
# COMPACT_ATOMS: atom_id res chain seq x y z
N LEU A 1 -7.81 4.35 5.27
CA LEU A 1 -6.54 5.10 5.46
C LEU A 1 -6.15 5.90 4.23
N LEU A 2 -6.24 5.32 3.04
CA LEU A 2 -5.98 6.00 1.77
C LEU A 2 -7.23 6.75 1.28
N ARG A 3 -7.03 7.89 0.60
CA ARG A 3 -8.14 8.62 -0.03
C ARG A 3 -8.60 7.87 -1.28
N ARG A 4 -9.92 7.68 -1.42
CA ARG A 4 -10.54 6.87 -2.49
C ARG A 4 -10.21 7.37 -3.91
N LEU A 5 -10.36 8.68 -4.16
CA LEU A 5 -10.16 9.26 -5.50
C LEU A 5 -8.71 9.12 -6.03
N PRO A 6 -7.65 9.47 -5.27
CA PRO A 6 -6.28 9.26 -5.74
C PRO A 6 -5.91 7.78 -5.85
N PHE A 7 -6.37 6.91 -4.94
CA PHE A 7 -6.16 5.46 -5.07
C PHE A 7 -6.80 4.91 -6.35
N GLN A 8 -8.02 5.34 -6.67
CA GLN A 8 -8.70 4.99 -7.91
C GLN A 8 -7.93 5.42 -9.16
N ARG A 9 -7.35 6.62 -9.16
CA ARG A 9 -6.54 7.12 -10.29
C ARG A 9 -5.31 6.27 -10.49
N LEU A 10 -4.60 5.94 -9.41
CA LEU A 10 -3.42 5.08 -9.43
C LEU A 10 -3.75 3.67 -9.98
N VAL A 11 -4.83 3.05 -9.49
CA VAL A 11 -5.24 1.72 -9.98
C VAL A 11 -5.55 1.77 -11.48
N ARG A 12 -6.20 2.83 -11.96
CA ARG A 12 -6.49 2.99 -13.40
C ARG A 12 -5.23 3.23 -14.24
N GLU A 13 -4.26 3.96 -13.71
CA GLU A 13 -2.96 4.17 -14.36
C GLU A 13 -2.21 2.84 -14.55
N ILE A 14 -2.08 2.04 -13.49
CA ILE A 14 -1.43 0.72 -13.54
C ILE A 14 -2.13 -0.23 -14.52
N ILE A 15 -3.47 -0.23 -14.50
CA ILE A 15 -4.26 -1.07 -15.41
C ILE A 15 -4.09 -0.61 -16.86
N LYS A 16 -4.05 0.70 -17.11
CA LYS A 16 -3.83 1.26 -18.45
C LYS A 16 -2.49 0.80 -19.04
N ASP A 17 -1.45 0.76 -18.21
CA ASP A 17 -0.12 0.27 -18.63
C ASP A 17 -0.11 -1.23 -18.95
N SER A 18 -1.03 -2.00 -18.35
CA SER A 18 -1.13 -3.45 -18.55
C SER A 18 -2.07 -3.84 -19.71
N ASN A 19 -3.27 -3.25 -19.75
CA ASN A 19 -4.28 -3.44 -20.79
C ASN A 19 -5.31 -2.30 -20.76
N ASN A 20 -5.34 -1.50 -21.83
CA ASN A 20 -6.17 -0.31 -21.96
C ASN A 20 -7.69 -0.56 -21.95
N ASP A 21 -8.16 -1.78 -22.24
CA ASP A 21 -9.59 -2.07 -22.39
C ASP A 21 -10.26 -2.59 -21.10
N LEU A 22 -9.50 -2.73 -20.00
CA LEU A 22 -10.02 -3.25 -18.76
C LEU A 22 -10.88 -2.23 -17.99
N ARG A 23 -12.10 -2.64 -17.64
CA ARG A 23 -13.01 -1.89 -16.78
C ARG A 23 -13.02 -2.49 -15.37
N VAL A 24 -12.90 -1.64 -14.36
CA VAL A 24 -12.87 -2.04 -12.94
C VAL A 24 -14.24 -1.82 -12.31
N GLN A 25 -14.79 -2.86 -11.69
CA GLN A 25 -16.00 -2.77 -10.88
C GLN A 25 -15.73 -2.00 -9.58
N ALA A 26 -16.71 -1.25 -9.08
CA ALA A 26 -16.57 -0.50 -7.83
C ALA A 26 -16.24 -1.39 -6.62
N THR A 27 -16.80 -2.60 -6.56
CA THR A 27 -16.50 -3.59 -5.52
C THR A 27 -15.07 -4.10 -5.58
N ALA A 28 -14.54 -4.37 -6.78
CA ALA A 28 -13.15 -4.77 -6.98
C ALA A 28 -12.19 -3.65 -6.54
N LEU A 29 -12.52 -2.40 -6.84
CA LEU A 29 -11.73 -1.26 -6.41
C LEU A 29 -11.68 -1.12 -4.88
N ASN A 30 -12.82 -1.32 -4.21
CA ASN A 30 -12.88 -1.30 -2.75
C ASN A 30 -12.06 -2.45 -2.14
N ALA A 31 -12.16 -3.66 -2.70
CA ALA A 31 -11.38 -4.81 -2.24
C ALA A 31 -9.88 -4.59 -2.40
N LEU A 32 -9.45 -4.00 -3.53
CA LEU A 32 -8.06 -3.61 -3.74
C LEU A 32 -7.59 -2.56 -2.73
N GLN A 33 -8.45 -1.59 -2.41
CA GLN A 33 -8.11 -0.58 -1.42
C GLN A 33 -7.95 -1.21 -0.03
N GLU A 34 -8.88 -2.08 0.38
CA GLU A 34 -8.83 -2.76 1.67
C GLU A 34 -7.59 -3.65 1.78
N ALA A 35 -7.29 -4.44 0.75
CA ALA A 35 -6.10 -5.28 0.72
C ALA A 35 -4.80 -4.45 0.77
N ALA A 36 -4.73 -3.33 0.02
CA ALA A 36 -3.56 -2.46 0.03
C ALA A 36 -3.36 -1.80 1.40
N GLU A 37 -4.44 -1.34 2.05
CA GLU A 37 -4.36 -0.76 3.39
C GLU A 37 -3.93 -1.81 4.43
N ALA A 38 -4.52 -3.01 4.40
CA ALA A 38 -4.14 -4.10 5.28
C ALA A 38 -2.67 -4.52 5.09
N PHE A 39 -2.21 -4.58 3.83
CA PHE A 39 -0.82 -4.86 3.52
C PHE A 39 0.12 -3.81 4.08
N LEU A 40 -0.17 -2.51 3.86
CA LEU A 40 0.66 -1.43 4.37
C LEU A 40 0.71 -1.42 5.90
N VAL A 41 -0.43 -1.61 6.57
CA VAL A 41 -0.49 -1.73 8.03
C VAL A 41 0.38 -2.90 8.50
N ASN A 42 0.22 -4.08 7.92
CA ASN A 42 1.03 -5.25 8.27
C ASN A 42 2.53 -5.00 8.05
N VAL A 43 2.91 -4.38 6.93
CA VAL A 43 4.32 -4.06 6.65
C VAL A 43 4.90 -3.10 7.69
N PHE A 44 4.16 -2.06 8.09
CA PHE A 44 4.64 -1.12 9.11
C PHE A 44 4.58 -1.68 10.54
N GLU A 45 3.63 -2.58 10.82
CA GLU A 45 3.54 -3.31 12.08
C GLU A 45 4.53 -4.46 12.17
N SER A 46 5.07 -4.92 11.03
CA SER A 46 6.00 -6.03 10.96
C SER A 46 7.11 -5.83 11.99
N LEU A 47 7.20 -6.81 12.89
CA LEU A 47 8.15 -6.79 14.01
C LEU A 47 9.58 -6.54 13.50
N ALA A 48 9.93 -7.04 12.31
CA ALA A 48 11.23 -6.84 11.69
C ALA A 48 11.56 -5.35 11.41
N VAL A 49 10.59 -4.57 10.93
CA VAL A 49 10.78 -3.14 10.57
C VAL A 49 10.99 -2.31 11.83
N ASN A 50 10.17 -2.54 12.85
CA ASN A 50 10.27 -1.82 14.12
C ASN A 50 11.53 -2.23 14.91
N LEU A 51 11.83 -3.54 14.97
CA LEU A 51 13.03 -4.03 15.64
C LEU A 51 14.31 -3.54 14.96
N SER A 52 14.33 -3.42 13.62
CA SER A 52 15.46 -2.83 12.87
C SER A 52 15.69 -1.36 13.25
N ALA A 53 14.62 -0.58 13.45
CA ALA A 53 14.72 0.79 13.95
C ALA A 53 15.31 0.83 15.38
N ILE A 54 14.76 0.01 16.27
CA ILE A 54 15.18 -0.08 17.69
C ILE A 54 16.63 -0.57 17.80
N HIS A 55 17.03 -1.57 17.02
CA HIS A 55 18.40 -2.08 16.96
C HIS A 55 19.39 -0.99 16.54
N ALA A 56 18.98 -0.12 15.63
CA ALA A 56 19.74 1.07 15.23
C ALA A 56 19.59 2.26 16.22
N LYS A 57 19.07 2.03 17.43
CA LYS A 57 18.82 3.03 18.49
C LYS A 57 17.93 4.19 18.04
N ARG A 58 16.96 3.92 17.15
CA ARG A 58 16.03 4.91 16.62
C ARG A 58 14.59 4.46 16.86
N VAL A 59 13.71 5.45 17.03
CA VAL A 59 12.25 5.23 17.04
C VAL A 59 11.64 5.56 15.67
N THR A 60 12.31 6.41 14.89
CA THR A 60 11.88 6.78 13.54
C THR A 60 12.23 5.68 12.52
N ILE A 61 11.21 5.18 11.84
CA ILE A 61 11.36 4.22 10.73
C ILE A 61 11.96 4.95 9.52
N GLN A 62 12.93 4.34 8.86
CA GLN A 62 13.58 4.83 7.64
C GLN A 62 13.43 3.79 6.52
N SER A 63 13.63 4.18 5.26
CA SER A 63 13.51 3.29 4.09
C SER A 63 14.38 2.03 4.17
N LYS A 64 15.50 2.06 4.90
CA LYS A 64 16.36 0.90 5.13
C LYS A 64 15.81 -0.13 6.12
N ASN A 65 14.73 0.19 6.83
CA ASN A 65 14.09 -0.70 7.77
C ASN A 65 12.96 -1.51 7.11
N LEU A 66 12.47 -1.06 5.95
CA LEU A 66 11.53 -1.76 5.07
C LEU A 66 12.31 -2.77 4.22
#